data_AF-A0A2T1EFM0-F1
#
_entry.id   AF-A0A2T1EFM0-F1
#
_cell.length_a   1.000
_cell.length_b   1.000
_cell.length_c   1.000
_cell.angle_alpha   90.00
_cell.angle_beta   90.00
_cell.angle_gamma   90.00
#
_symmetry.space_group_name_H-M   'P 1'
#
loop_
_entity.id
_entity.type
_entity.pdbx_description
1 polymer ?
#
loop_
_entity_poly.entity_id
_entity_poly.type
_entity_poly.pdbx_seq_one_letter_code
_entity_poly.pdbx_strand_id
1 'polypeptide(L)'
;MKLAALKERTYQTWLIDYLIDDPETPVQTATTDLAFKSVIRDRFGDLRRKATWEAAFATIEAKSMYDHFDERHFLIEHNFIEFPEQYGYNEYVPQILEQFLQLKGGMECIVSGLQSVLKNGLFATTKPAILNFLQLGYQVAKRLELEQAFSSAMADSLPLLTASAA
;
A
#
# COMPACT_ATOMS: atom_id res chain seq x y z
N MET A 1 11.35 8.74 6.58
CA MET A 1 10.59 10.00 6.49
C MET A 1 10.58 10.77 7.82
N LYS A 2 10.75 12.10 7.78
CA LYS A 2 10.64 12.98 8.96
C LYS A 2 9.15 13.18 9.33
N LEU A 3 8.86 13.46 10.61
CA LEU A 3 7.48 13.58 11.11
C LEU A 3 6.63 14.61 10.33
N ALA A 4 7.18 15.77 10.00
CA ALA A 4 6.44 16.78 9.24
C ALA A 4 6.05 16.29 7.84
N ALA A 5 6.97 15.61 7.14
CA ALA A 5 6.70 15.02 5.83
C ALA A 5 5.69 13.87 5.92
N LEU A 6 5.76 13.06 6.99
CA LEU A 6 4.81 11.96 7.22
C LEU A 6 3.38 12.48 7.45
N LYS A 7 3.24 13.55 8.23
CA LYS A 7 1.95 14.25 8.43
C LYS A 7 1.38 14.74 7.11
N GLU A 8 2.22 15.41 6.32
CA GLU A 8 1.82 15.95 5.04
C GLU A 8 1.41 14.85 4.06
N ARG A 9 2.21 13.78 3.93
CA ARG A 9 1.87 12.66 3.05
C ARG A 9 0.57 11.98 3.48
N THR A 10 0.39 11.73 4.78
CA THR A 10 -0.85 11.15 5.32
C THR A 10 -2.07 12.01 4.97
N TYR A 11 -1.92 13.33 5.06
CA TYR A 11 -2.97 14.28 4.71
C TYR A 11 -3.28 14.27 3.21
N GLN A 12 -2.25 14.29 2.36
CA GLN A 12 -2.42 14.20 0.91
C GLN A 12 -3.15 12.92 0.50
N THR A 13 -2.82 11.77 1.10
CA THR A 13 -3.54 10.51 0.84
C THR A 13 -4.98 10.59 1.33
N TRP A 14 -5.23 11.12 2.54
CA TRP A 14 -6.58 11.29 3.08
C TRP A 14 -7.45 12.23 2.22
N LEU A 15 -6.84 13.27 1.65
CA LEU A 15 -7.52 14.22 0.77
C LEU A 15 -8.04 13.58 -0.52
N ILE A 16 -7.44 12.49 -1.01
CA ILE A 16 -7.91 11.79 -2.22
C ILE A 16 -9.37 11.39 -2.04
N ASP A 17 -9.69 10.73 -0.92
CA ASP A 17 -11.06 10.32 -0.60
C ASP A 17 -11.95 11.52 -0.30
N TYR A 18 -11.43 12.49 0.46
CA TYR A 18 -12.21 13.62 0.94
C TYR A 18 -12.64 14.60 -0.18
N LEU A 19 -11.76 14.88 -1.15
CA LEU A 19 -12.04 15.79 -2.27
C LEU A 19 -12.96 15.17 -3.33
N ILE A 20 -13.05 13.84 -3.39
CA ILE A 20 -14.06 13.16 -4.22
C ILE A 20 -15.47 13.50 -3.71
N ASP A 21 -15.64 13.57 -2.38
CA ASP A 21 -16.93 13.82 -1.75
C ASP A 21 -17.31 15.32 -1.73
N ASP A 22 -16.33 16.23 -1.62
CA ASP A 22 -16.54 17.67 -1.62
C ASP A 22 -15.41 18.44 -2.34
N PRO A 23 -15.56 18.69 -3.66
CA PRO A 23 -14.53 19.37 -4.45
C PRO A 23 -14.45 20.89 -4.20
N GLU A 24 -15.44 21.48 -3.51
CA GLU A 24 -15.46 22.92 -3.20
C GLU A 24 -14.77 23.24 -1.87
N THR A 25 -14.44 22.23 -1.05
CA THR A 25 -13.73 22.45 0.20
C THR A 25 -12.34 23.07 -0.07
N PRO A 26 -12.01 24.22 0.57
CA PRO A 26 -10.69 24.81 0.47
C PRO A 26 -9.61 23.84 0.96
N VAL A 27 -8.60 23.59 0.13
CA VAL A 27 -7.45 22.76 0.51
C VAL A 27 -6.70 23.42 1.67
N GLN A 28 -6.70 22.74 2.81
CA GLN A 28 -5.94 23.12 4.01
C GLN A 28 -4.59 22.40 4.05
N THR A 29 -3.92 22.41 5.20
CA THR A 29 -2.70 21.63 5.44
C THR A 29 -2.94 20.59 6.54
N ALA A 30 -2.07 19.58 6.62
CA ALA A 30 -2.08 18.59 7.70
C ALA A 30 -2.07 19.20 9.12
N THR A 31 -1.57 20.45 9.26
CA THR A 31 -1.46 21.14 10.55
C THR A 31 -2.71 21.93 10.92
N THR A 32 -3.42 22.46 9.91
CA THR A 32 -4.55 23.39 10.08
C THR A 32 -5.90 22.70 9.96
N ASP A 33 -5.99 21.61 9.22
CA ASP A 33 -7.25 20.88 9.01
C ASP A 33 -7.70 20.17 10.30
N LEU A 34 -8.79 20.67 10.89
CA LEU A 34 -9.34 20.13 12.13
C LEU A 34 -10.07 18.80 11.93
N ALA A 35 -10.71 18.58 10.78
CA ALA A 35 -11.43 17.34 10.48
C ALA A 35 -10.43 16.20 10.35
N PHE A 36 -9.39 16.40 9.54
CA PHE A 36 -8.28 15.46 9.41
C PHE A 36 -7.66 15.14 10.77
N LYS A 37 -7.30 16.17 11.55
CA LYS A 37 -6.67 15.96 12.87
C LYS A 37 -7.57 15.24 13.86
N SER A 38 -8.90 15.39 13.77
CA SER A 38 -9.82 14.60 14.59
C SER A 38 -9.75 13.13 14.21
N VAL A 39 -9.89 12.82 12.91
CA VAL A 39 -9.81 11.44 12.40
C VAL A 39 -8.53 10.76 12.87
N ILE A 40 -7.39 11.44 12.76
CA ILE A 40 -6.10 10.86 13.17
C ILE A 40 -6.05 10.65 14.68
N ARG A 41 -6.52 11.62 15.47
CA ARG A 41 -6.48 11.54 16.94
C ARG A 41 -7.37 10.42 17.45
N ASP A 42 -8.59 10.36 16.93
CA ASP A 42 -9.64 9.49 17.45
C ASP A 42 -9.37 8.02 17.11
N ARG A 43 -8.69 7.75 15.99
CA ARG A 43 -8.37 6.38 15.53
C ARG A 43 -6.98 5.90 15.92
N PHE A 44 -5.98 6.78 15.98
CA PHE A 44 -4.58 6.37 16.13
C PHE A 44 -3.89 6.94 17.37
N GLY A 45 -4.42 8.01 17.98
CA GLY A 45 -3.96 8.54 19.27
C GLY A 45 -3.18 9.86 19.19
N ASP A 46 -2.13 10.00 20.00
CA ASP A 46 -1.47 11.30 20.24
C ASP A 46 -0.74 11.83 19.00
N LEU A 47 -1.20 12.99 18.49
CA LEU A 47 -0.68 13.65 17.28
C LEU A 47 0.77 14.15 17.38
N ARG A 48 1.38 14.11 18.58
CA ARG A 48 2.79 14.45 18.81
C ARG A 48 3.73 13.25 18.59
N ARG A 49 3.20 12.02 18.61
CA ARG A 49 4.00 10.78 18.53
C ARG A 49 4.17 10.36 17.07
N LYS A 50 5.40 10.05 16.65
CA LYS A 50 5.67 9.57 15.28
C LYS A 50 4.90 8.28 14.97
N ALA A 51 4.87 7.33 15.91
CA ALA A 51 4.17 6.06 15.77
C ALA A 51 2.68 6.21 15.40
N THR A 52 1.99 7.22 15.95
CA THR A 52 0.60 7.55 15.58
C THR A 52 0.47 7.80 14.08
N TRP A 53 1.41 8.56 13.51
CA TRP A 53 1.40 8.92 12.10
C TRP A 53 1.87 7.79 11.21
N GLU A 54 2.77 6.93 11.68
CA GLU A 54 3.22 5.74 10.93
C GLU A 54 2.05 4.76 10.77
N ALA A 55 1.30 4.51 11.85
CA ALA A 55 0.09 3.68 11.82
C ALA A 55 -1.02 4.30 10.96
N ALA A 56 -1.25 5.60 11.11
CA ALA A 56 -2.25 6.31 10.33
C ALA A 56 -1.94 6.30 8.83
N PHE A 57 -0.69 6.61 8.46
CA PHE A 57 -0.24 6.57 7.08
C PHE A 57 -0.42 5.18 6.47
N ALA A 58 0.07 4.13 7.15
CA ALA A 58 -0.04 2.76 6.63
C ALA A 58 -1.50 2.35 6.39
N THR A 59 -2.41 2.72 7.29
CA THR A 59 -3.83 2.38 7.21
C THR A 59 -4.54 3.15 6.09
N ILE A 60 -4.31 4.47 6.01
CA ILE A 60 -4.97 5.35 5.04
C ILE A 60 -4.44 5.07 3.63
N GLU A 61 -3.13 4.86 3.48
CA GLU A 61 -2.51 4.50 2.20
C GLU A 61 -3.01 3.14 1.70
N ALA A 62 -3.07 2.12 2.58
CA ALA A 62 -3.59 0.82 2.19
C ALA A 62 -5.05 0.89 1.72
N LYS A 63 -5.89 1.69 2.40
CA LYS A 63 -7.28 1.91 2.00
C LYS A 63 -7.38 2.65 0.67
N SER A 64 -6.65 3.74 0.50
CA SER A 64 -6.64 4.51 -0.75
C SER A 64 -6.16 3.67 -1.93
N MET A 65 -5.10 2.88 -1.75
CA MET A 65 -4.65 1.89 -2.75
C MET A 65 -5.71 0.85 -3.08
N TYR A 66 -6.55 0.45 -2.13
CA TYR A 66 -7.61 -0.55 -2.34
C TYR A 66 -8.83 0.04 -3.05
N ASP A 67 -9.19 1.29 -2.72
CA ASP A 67 -10.38 1.94 -3.27
C ASP A 67 -10.14 2.51 -4.69
N HIS A 68 -8.90 2.89 -5.02
CA HIS A 68 -8.59 3.68 -6.23
C HIS A 68 -7.58 3.04 -7.19
N PHE A 69 -7.33 1.73 -7.11
CA PHE A 69 -6.51 1.08 -8.14
C PHE A 69 -7.35 0.79 -9.39
N ASP A 70 -6.93 1.34 -10.54
CA ASP A 70 -7.61 1.10 -11.82
C ASP A 70 -7.37 -0.32 -12.33
N GLU A 71 -6.11 -0.76 -12.29
CA GLU A 71 -5.69 -2.07 -12.79
C GLU A 71 -4.86 -2.85 -11.77
N ARG A 72 -5.07 -4.16 -11.74
CA ARG A 72 -4.42 -5.04 -10.75
C ARG A 72 -2.89 -5.09 -10.90
N HIS A 73 -2.38 -4.95 -12.13
CA HIS A 73 -0.93 -4.87 -12.36
C HIS A 73 -0.36 -3.55 -11.82
N PHE A 74 -1.12 -2.45 -11.96
CA PHE A 74 -0.75 -1.13 -11.46
C PHE A 74 -0.62 -1.10 -9.94
N LEU A 75 -1.49 -1.83 -9.24
CA LEU A 75 -1.38 -2.02 -7.79
C LEU A 75 0.01 -2.56 -7.38
N ILE A 76 0.57 -3.51 -8.12
CA ILE A 76 1.86 -4.09 -7.76
C ILE A 76 3.01 -3.20 -8.22
N GLU A 77 3.06 -2.88 -9.52
CA GLU A 77 4.22 -2.21 -10.11
C GLU A 77 4.36 -0.76 -9.62
N HIS A 78 3.25 -0.04 -9.52
CA HIS A 78 3.26 1.37 -9.13
C HIS A 78 3.06 1.53 -7.63
N ASN A 79 1.93 1.06 -7.08
CA ASN A 79 1.57 1.37 -5.69
C ASN A 79 2.49 0.70 -4.66
N PHE A 80 2.93 -0.54 -4.90
CA PHE A 80 3.76 -1.28 -3.95
C PHE A 80 5.27 -1.27 -4.26
N ILE A 81 5.69 -0.83 -5.46
CA ILE A 81 7.11 -0.85 -5.86
C ILE A 81 7.61 0.55 -6.25
N GLU A 82 7.10 1.15 -7.33
CA GLU A 82 7.64 2.43 -7.84
C GLU A 82 7.37 3.62 -6.93
N PHE A 83 6.11 3.84 -6.55
CA PHE A 83 5.70 5.01 -5.78
C PHE A 83 6.33 5.08 -4.39
N PRO A 84 6.46 3.98 -3.62
CA PRO A 84 7.17 4.02 -2.36
C PRO A 84 8.63 4.48 -2.46
N GLU A 85 9.33 4.11 -3.53
CA GLU A 85 10.70 4.59 -3.80
C GLU A 85 10.69 6.06 -4.25
N GLN A 86 9.86 6.39 -5.24
CA GLN A 86 9.77 7.73 -5.83
C GLN A 86 9.40 8.81 -4.80
N TYR A 87 8.45 8.51 -3.91
CA TYR A 87 7.97 9.44 -2.89
C TYR A 87 8.62 9.24 -1.51
N GLY A 88 9.58 8.33 -1.39
CA GLY A 88 10.42 8.17 -0.19
C GLY A 88 9.72 7.58 1.03
N TYR A 89 8.76 6.68 0.83
CA TYR A 89 8.03 5.97 1.88
C TYR A 89 8.22 4.44 1.85
N ASN A 90 9.22 3.92 1.12
CA ASN A 90 9.54 2.50 1.02
C ASN A 90 9.63 1.77 2.38
N GLU A 91 10.11 2.45 3.44
CA GLU A 91 10.21 1.88 4.79
C GLU A 91 8.86 1.49 5.43
N TYR A 92 7.74 2.01 4.91
CA TYR A 92 6.38 1.73 5.41
C TYR A 92 5.63 0.68 4.59
N VAL A 93 6.19 0.22 3.46
CA VAL A 93 5.55 -0.77 2.57
C VAL A 93 5.17 -2.05 3.32
N PRO A 94 5.99 -2.61 4.24
CA PRO A 94 5.59 -3.79 5.01
C PRO A 94 4.31 -3.57 5.84
N GLN A 95 4.15 -2.39 6.46
CA GLN A 95 2.99 -2.05 7.27
C GLN A 95 1.78 -1.72 6.39
N ILE A 96 1.97 -1.03 5.26
CA ILE A 96 0.91 -0.77 4.28
C ILE A 96 0.36 -2.10 3.76
N LEU A 97 1.23 -3.02 3.35
CA LEU A 97 0.83 -4.34 2.88
C LEU A 97 0.10 -5.14 3.98
N GLU A 98 0.54 -5.03 5.23
CA GLU A 98 -0.12 -5.66 6.37
C GLU A 98 -1.56 -5.15 6.55
N GLN A 99 -1.77 -3.83 6.48
CA GLN A 99 -3.10 -3.23 6.53
C GLN A 99 -3.94 -3.63 5.29
N PHE A 100 -3.33 -3.67 4.11
CA PHE A 100 -3.99 -4.02 2.86
C PHE A 100 -4.51 -5.47 2.88
N LEU A 101 -3.71 -6.42 3.36
CA LEU A 101 -4.11 -7.83 3.46
C LEU A 101 -5.23 -8.09 4.47
N GLN A 102 -5.44 -7.18 5.43
CA GLN A 102 -6.57 -7.24 6.36
C GLN A 102 -7.88 -6.71 5.76
N LEU A 103 -7.82 -5.99 4.62
CA LEU A 103 -9.01 -5.58 3.89
C LEU A 103 -9.68 -6.81 3.27
N LYS A 104 -11.01 -6.80 3.25
CA LYS A 104 -11.80 -7.86 2.61
C LYS A 104 -11.45 -7.91 1.12
N GLY A 105 -10.91 -9.02 0.64
CA GLY A 105 -10.49 -9.15 -0.76
C GLY A 105 -9.04 -8.72 -1.04
N GLY A 106 -8.31 -8.23 -0.03
CA GLY A 106 -6.96 -7.69 -0.21
C GLY A 106 -5.96 -8.73 -0.71
N MET A 107 -6.04 -9.96 -0.19
CA MET A 107 -5.22 -11.08 -0.65
C MET A 107 -5.45 -11.39 -2.13
N GLU A 108 -6.71 -11.46 -2.55
CA GLU A 108 -7.10 -11.73 -3.92
C GLU A 108 -6.62 -10.64 -4.89
N CYS A 109 -6.65 -9.37 -4.47
CA CYS A 109 -6.09 -8.26 -5.23
C CYS A 109 -4.58 -8.41 -5.44
N ILE A 110 -3.83 -8.71 -4.37
CA ILE A 110 -2.37 -8.90 -4.43
C ILE A 110 -2.00 -10.07 -5.36
N VAL A 111 -2.63 -11.23 -5.15
CA VAL A 111 -2.35 -12.44 -5.94
C VAL A 111 -2.67 -12.21 -7.41
N SER A 112 -3.84 -11.62 -7.71
CA SER A 112 -4.23 -11.38 -9.08
C SER A 112 -3.37 -10.31 -9.76
N GLY A 113 -2.92 -9.29 -9.02
CA GLY A 113 -1.98 -8.30 -9.54
C GLY A 113 -0.65 -8.94 -9.91
N LEU A 114 -0.10 -9.76 -9.01
CA LEU A 114 1.14 -10.50 -9.26
C LEU A 114 1.02 -11.46 -10.45
N GLN A 115 -0.08 -12.20 -10.55
CA GLN A 115 -0.35 -13.06 -11.70
C GLN A 115 -0.43 -12.26 -13.00
N SER A 116 -1.05 -11.07 -12.99
CA SER A 116 -1.12 -10.21 -14.18
C SER A 116 0.27 -9.77 -14.64
N VAL A 117 1.10 -9.28 -13.71
CA VAL A 117 2.48 -8.85 -14.00
C VAL A 117 3.33 -10.02 -14.52
N LEU A 118 3.21 -11.20 -13.92
CA LEU A 118 3.99 -12.37 -14.32
C LEU A 118 3.55 -12.96 -15.67
N LYS A 119 2.27 -12.84 -16.05
CA LYS A 119 1.74 -13.34 -17.33
C LYS A 119 1.98 -12.38 -18.48
N ASN A 120 1.73 -11.09 -18.26
CA ASN A 120 1.71 -10.09 -19.32
C ASN A 120 3.05 -9.38 -19.50
N GLY A 121 4.02 -9.65 -18.61
CA GLY A 121 5.31 -8.99 -18.60
C GLY A 121 5.33 -7.78 -17.66
N LEU A 122 6.53 -7.27 -17.43
CA LEU A 122 6.79 -6.12 -16.57
C LEU A 122 6.65 -4.85 -17.41
N PHE A 123 5.87 -3.87 -16.95
CA PHE A 123 5.63 -2.63 -17.68
C PHE A 123 6.50 -1.48 -17.18
N ALA A 124 6.58 -1.31 -15.87
CA ALA A 124 7.27 -0.22 -15.18
C ALA A 124 8.34 -0.72 -14.21
N THR A 125 8.34 -2.01 -13.86
CA THR A 125 9.26 -2.56 -12.85
C THR A 125 10.24 -3.63 -13.39
N THR A 126 11.07 -4.17 -12.49
CA THR A 126 12.07 -5.20 -12.80
C THR A 126 11.73 -6.54 -12.15
N LYS A 127 12.22 -7.64 -12.73
CA LYS A 127 12.04 -8.98 -12.18
C LYS A 127 12.58 -9.09 -10.73
N PRO A 128 13.76 -8.57 -10.40
CA PRO A 128 14.22 -8.53 -9.01
C PRO A 128 13.27 -7.79 -8.06
N ALA A 129 12.67 -6.67 -8.49
CA ALA A 129 11.73 -5.92 -7.66
C ALA A 129 10.46 -6.73 -7.36
N ILE A 130 9.91 -7.44 -8.36
CA ILE A 130 8.79 -8.37 -8.15
C ILE A 130 9.15 -9.51 -7.20
N LEU A 131 10.33 -10.11 -7.35
CA LEU A 131 10.79 -11.17 -6.45
C LEU A 131 10.96 -10.67 -5.01
N ASN A 132 11.50 -9.46 -4.83
CA ASN A 132 11.62 -8.83 -3.52
C ASN A 132 10.24 -8.57 -2.91
N PHE A 133 9.29 -8.06 -3.70
CA PHE A 133 7.92 -7.84 -3.23
C PHE A 133 7.21 -9.16 -2.87
N LEU A 134 7.43 -10.23 -3.63
CA LEU A 134 6.92 -11.56 -3.30
C LEU A 134 7.46 -12.09 -1.97
N GLN A 135 8.76 -11.93 -1.75
CA GLN A 135 9.38 -12.30 -0.49
C GLN A 135 8.82 -11.48 0.68
N LEU A 136 8.63 -10.18 0.48
CA LEU A 136 7.98 -9.32 1.46
C LEU A 136 6.54 -9.76 1.74
N GLY A 137 5.75 -10.05 0.70
CA GLY A 137 4.38 -10.54 0.84
C GLY A 137 4.30 -11.83 1.65
N TYR A 138 5.20 -12.79 1.42
CA TYR A 138 5.30 -14.00 2.22
C TYR A 138 5.66 -13.70 3.69
N GLN A 139 6.61 -12.79 3.94
CA GLN A 139 6.99 -12.39 5.30
C GLN A 139 5.83 -11.71 6.05
N VAL A 140 5.10 -10.82 5.39
CA VAL A 140 3.92 -10.15 5.96
C VAL A 140 2.80 -11.16 6.21
N ALA A 141 2.50 -12.02 5.23
CA ALA A 141 1.49 -13.07 5.38
C ALA A 141 1.81 -13.98 6.57
N LYS A 142 3.07 -14.35 6.77
CA LYS A 142 3.50 -15.13 7.93
C LYS A 142 3.27 -14.40 9.25
N ARG A 143 3.51 -13.08 9.33
CA ARG A 143 3.21 -12.30 10.55
C ARG A 143 1.71 -12.25 10.86
N LEU A 144 0.88 -12.35 9.83
CA LEU A 144 -0.57 -12.37 9.92
C LEU A 144 -1.16 -13.78 10.04
N GLU A 145 -0.34 -14.83 10.11
CA GLU A 145 -0.76 -16.24 10.12
C GLU A 145 -1.57 -16.64 8.85
N LEU A 146 -1.24 -16.01 7.71
CA LEU A 146 -1.86 -16.21 6.40
C LEU A 146 -0.93 -16.91 5.40
N GLU A 147 0.21 -17.47 5.84
CA GLU A 147 1.23 -18.00 4.94
C GLU A 147 0.71 -19.13 4.04
N GLN A 148 -0.14 -20.01 4.57
CA GLN A 148 -0.69 -21.12 3.79
C GLN A 148 -1.62 -20.62 2.69
N ALA A 149 -2.45 -19.62 2.99
CA ALA A 149 -3.34 -18.99 2.01
C ALA A 149 -2.54 -18.26 0.93
N PHE A 150 -1.53 -17.49 1.32
CA PHE A 150 -0.66 -16.78 0.39
C PHE A 150 0.09 -17.74 -0.53
N SER A 151 0.74 -18.77 0.03
CA SER A 151 1.47 -19.77 -0.76
C SER A 151 0.55 -20.56 -1.70
N SER A 152 -0.65 -20.93 -1.25
CA SER A 152 -1.62 -21.66 -2.09
C SER A 152 -2.10 -20.79 -3.25
N ALA A 153 -2.42 -19.52 -3.00
CA ALA A 153 -2.87 -18.59 -4.02
C ALA A 153 -1.76 -18.25 -5.05
N MET A 154 -0.49 -18.33 -4.62
CA MET A 154 0.67 -18.11 -5.47
C MET A 154 1.17 -19.38 -6.20
N ALA A 155 0.63 -20.56 -5.89
CA ALA A 155 1.08 -21.82 -6.49
C ALA A 155 0.97 -21.81 -8.02
N ASP A 156 -0.10 -21.21 -8.56
CA ASP A 156 -0.32 -21.07 -10.01
C ASP A 156 0.64 -20.07 -10.68
N SER A 157 1.29 -19.22 -9.89
CA SER A 157 2.27 -18.25 -10.35
C SER A 157 3.70 -18.79 -10.34
N LEU A 158 3.95 -19.90 -9.62
CA LEU A 158 5.28 -20.51 -9.48
C LEU A 158 5.92 -20.86 -10.85
N PRO A 159 5.19 -21.46 -11.81
CA PRO A 159 5.74 -21.74 -13.14
C PRO A 159 6.15 -20.48 -13.89
N LEU A 160 5.42 -19.37 -13.72
CA LEU A 160 5.68 -18.09 -14.39
C LEU A 160 6.97 -17.42 -13.87
N LEU A 161 7.29 -17.61 -12.59
CA LEU A 161 8.55 -17.15 -11.99
C LEU A 161 9.76 -17.89 -12.56
N THR A 162 9.60 -19.19 -12.87
CA THR A 162 10.64 -20.04 -13.43
C THR A 162 10.79 -19.94 -14.95
N ALA A 163 9.71 -19.62 -15.67
CA ALA A 163 9.69 -19.59 -17.14
C ALA A 163 10.36 -18.35 -17.75
N SER A 164 10.46 -17.22 -17.03
CA SER A 164 11.12 -16.00 -17.51
C SER A 164 12.64 -15.97 -17.27
N ALA A 165 13.29 -17.14 -17.24
CA ALA A 165 14.74 -17.26 -17.09
C ALA A 165 15.50 -17.34 -18.43
N ALA A 166 14.87 -16.96 -19.53
CA ALA A 166 15.48 -16.86 -20.85
C ALA A 166 15.58 -15.40 -21.29
#